data_AF-A0A955I4V8-F1
#
_entry.id   AF-A0A955I4V8-F1
#
_cell.length_a   1.000
_cell.length_b   1.000
_cell.length_c   1.000
_cell.angle_alpha   90.00
_cell.angle_beta   90.00
_cell.angle_gamma   90.00
#
_symmetry.space_group_name_H-M   'P 1'
#
loop_
_entity.id
_entity.type
_entity.pdbx_description
1 polymer ?
#
loop_
_entity_poly.entity_id
_entity_poly.type
_entity_poly.pdbx_seq_one_letter_code
_entity_poly.pdbx_strand_id
1 'polypeptide(L)' 'AYQSLPEFFDHVLLDAPCSGEGTVFKNPSALQYWRLKSVKTLARLQAKLLAAALTTLKVGGTLGYSTCTLNQFENE' A
#
# COMPACT_ATOMS: atom_id res chain seq x y z
N ALA A 1 14.03 -9.36 -4.79
CA ALA A 1 13.89 -10.68 -4.14
C ALA A 1 12.60 -11.39 -4.53
N TYR A 2 11.42 -10.75 -4.48
CA TYR A 2 10.15 -11.41 -4.85
C TYR A 2 9.87 -11.51 -6.37
N GLN A 3 10.54 -10.71 -7.20
CA GLN A 3 10.43 -10.80 -8.67
C GLN A 3 10.84 -12.16 -9.26
N SER A 4 11.51 -13.03 -8.48
CA SER A 4 11.91 -14.37 -8.89
C SER A 4 10.92 -15.47 -8.47
N LEU A 5 9.75 -15.11 -7.94
CA LEU A 5 8.71 -16.05 -7.48
C LEU A 5 7.35 -15.72 -8.14
N PRO A 6 7.24 -15.81 -9.48
CA PRO A 6 5.97 -15.59 -10.16
C PRO A 6 4.96 -16.67 -9.76
N GLU A 7 3.71 -16.26 -9.53
CA GLU A 7 2.59 -17.17 -9.20
C GLU A 7 2.93 -18.22 -8.12
N PHE A 8 3.66 -17.81 -7.08
CA PHE A 8 4.17 -18.73 -6.06
C PHE A 8 3.29 -18.78 -4.80
N PHE A 9 2.66 -17.66 -4.45
CA PHE A 9 1.93 -17.53 -3.19
C PHE A 9 0.43 -17.72 -3.39
N ASP A 10 -0.21 -18.44 -2.46
CA ASP A 10 -1.67 -18.56 -2.39
C ASP A 10 -2.31 -17.32 -1.75
N HIS A 11 -1.57 -16.64 -0.86
CA HIS A 11 -1.99 -15.41 -0.19
C HIS A 11 -0.86 -14.38 -0.15
N VAL A 12 -1.19 -13.12 -0.42
CA VAL A 12 -0.25 -11.98 -0.33
C VAL A 12 -0.89 -10.87 0.48
N LEU A 13 -0.15 -10.28 1.42
CA LEU A 13 -0.54 -9.07 2.14
C LEU A 13 0.38 -7.93 1.72
N LEU A 14 -0.21 -6.88 1.16
CA LEU A 14 0.46 -5.60 0.91
C LEU A 14 -0.03 -4.57 1.93
N ASP A 15 0.69 -4.45 3.03
CA ASP A 15 0.57 -3.30 3.93
C ASP A 15 1.44 -2.17 3.38
N ALA A 16 0.81 -1.21 2.72
CA ALA A 16 1.52 -0.27 1.85
C ALA A 16 2.00 0.96 2.63
N PRO A 17 3.19 1.52 2.28
CA PRO A 17 3.60 2.81 2.82
C PRO A 17 2.56 3.87 2.46
N CYS A 18 2.00 4.52 3.48
CA CYS A 18 0.85 5.40 3.39
C CYS A 18 1.16 6.81 3.95
N SER A 19 0.29 7.80 3.73
CA SER A 19 0.46 9.15 4.30
C SER A 19 0.12 9.27 5.79
N GLY A 20 -0.58 8.28 6.35
CA GLY A 20 -0.63 8.04 7.79
C GLY A 20 -1.65 8.86 8.59
N GLU A 21 -2.67 9.46 7.95
CA GLU A 21 -3.64 10.31 8.68
C GLU A 21 -4.43 9.54 9.74
N GLY A 22 -4.61 8.22 9.59
CA GLY A 22 -5.28 7.38 10.58
C GLY A 22 -4.47 7.20 11.88
N THR A 23 -3.22 7.63 11.92
CA THR A 23 -2.32 7.43 13.08
C THR A 23 -2.28 8.60 14.06
N VAL A 24 -2.97 9.71 13.76
CA VAL A 24 -2.92 10.97 14.53
C VAL A 24 -3.24 10.78 16.02
N PHE A 25 -4.17 9.89 16.34
CA PHE A 25 -4.52 9.59 17.72
C PHE A 25 -3.34 9.00 18.52
N LYS A 26 -2.48 8.22 17.86
CA LYS A 26 -1.29 7.60 18.48
C LYS A 26 -0.04 8.49 18.33
N ASN A 27 0.04 9.26 17.25
CA ASN A 27 1.15 10.15 16.96
C ASN A 27 0.63 11.53 16.50
N PRO A 28 0.50 12.52 17.41
CA PRO A 28 -0.02 13.84 17.08
C PRO A 28 0.77 14.59 15.99
N SER A 29 2.03 14.25 15.74
CA SER A 29 2.85 14.87 14.69
C SER A 29 2.72 14.21 13.32
N ALA A 30 1.91 13.15 13.17
CA ALA A 30 1.78 12.39 11.92
C ALA A 30 1.42 13.26 10.71
N LEU A 31 0.61 14.31 10.91
CA LEU A 31 0.20 15.22 9.83
C LEU A 31 1.18 16.36 9.55
N GLN A 32 2.24 16.53 10.35
CA GLN A 32 3.16 17.65 10.21
C GLN A 32 3.82 17.70 8.82
N TYR A 33 4.05 16.54 8.21
CA TYR A 33 4.67 16.40 6.90
C TYR A 33 3.67 16.05 5.80
N TRP A 34 2.37 16.00 6.14
CA TRP A 34 1.33 15.67 5.19
C TRP A 34 1.21 16.77 4.13
N ARG A 35 1.24 16.38 2.85
CA ARG A 35 1.02 17.27 1.71
C ARG A 35 0.35 16.48 0.59
N LEU A 36 -0.60 17.11 -0.11
CA LEU A 36 -1.29 16.50 -1.26
C LEU A 36 -0.31 15.99 -2.34
N LYS A 37 0.81 16.68 -2.55
CA LYS A 37 1.88 16.23 -3.47
C LYS A 37 2.51 14.90 -3.04
N SER A 38 2.71 14.72 -1.73
CA SER A 38 3.25 13.50 -1.15
C SER A 38 2.23 12.36 -1.28
N VAL A 39 0.96 12.61 -0.96
CA VAL A 39 -0.16 11.67 -1.12
C VAL A 39 -0.23 11.12 -2.56
N LYS A 40 -0.25 12.00 -3.57
CA LYS A 40 -0.25 11.58 -4.98
C LYS A 40 1.02 10.82 -5.41
N THR A 41 2.12 11.01 -4.70
CA THR A 41 3.36 10.28 -4.97
C THR A 41 3.31 8.89 -4.33
N LEU A 42 2.77 8.79 -3.12
CA LEU A 42 2.51 7.53 -2.43
C LEU A 42 1.49 6.68 -3.17
N ALA A 43 0.36 7.24 -3.61
CA ALA A 43 -0.64 6.55 -4.44
C ALA A 43 -0.01 5.87 -5.68
N ARG A 44 0.86 6.59 -6.39
CA ARG A 44 1.57 6.03 -7.55
C ARG A 44 2.57 4.93 -7.18
N LEU A 45 3.20 5.02 -6.01
CA LEU A 45 4.08 3.98 -5.50
C LEU A 45 3.27 2.73 -5.10
N GLN A 46 2.16 2.92 -4.40
CA GLN A 46 1.23 1.86 -3.97
C GLN A 46 0.71 1.08 -5.17
N ALA A 47 0.30 1.75 -6.25
CA ALA A 47 -0.11 1.08 -7.49
C ALA A 47 1.00 0.19 -8.08
N LYS A 48 2.26 0.64 -8.04
CA LYS A 48 3.40 -0.17 -8.51
C LYS A 48 3.68 -1.37 -7.60
N LEU A 49 3.57 -1.18 -6.29
CA LEU A 49 3.72 -2.26 -5.32
C LEU A 49 2.60 -3.29 -5.46
N LEU A 50 1.36 -2.85 -5.67
CA LEU A 50 0.21 -3.71 -5.89
C LEU A 50 0.37 -4.54 -7.16
N ALA A 51 0.79 -3.91 -8.27
CA ALA A 51 1.11 -4.62 -9.50
C ALA A 51 2.19 -5.69 -9.28
N ALA A 52 3.25 -5.36 -8.53
CA ALA A 52 4.30 -6.32 -8.22
C ALA A 52 3.79 -7.46 -7.30
N ALA A 53 2.94 -7.17 -6.33
CA ALA A 53 2.33 -8.18 -5.46
C ALA A 53 1.41 -9.13 -6.24
N LEU A 54 0.68 -8.62 -7.24
CA LEU A 54 -0.14 -9.45 -8.12
C LEU A 54 0.70 -10.42 -8.95
N THR A 55 1.90 -10.05 -9.39
CA THR A 55 2.76 -10.96 -10.17
C THR A 55 3.24 -12.19 -9.40
N THR A 56 3.28 -12.12 -8.06
CA THR A 56 3.73 -13.22 -7.21
C THR A 56 2.58 -14.10 -6.72
N LEU A 57 1.33 -13.66 -6.93
CA LEU A 57 0.13 -14.34 -6.52
C LEU A 57 -0.29 -15.37 -7.57
N LYS A 58 -0.63 -16.58 -7.14
CA LYS A 58 -1.23 -17.60 -8.00
C LYS A 58 -2.57 -17.13 -8.56
N VAL A 59 -2.93 -17.62 -9.74
CA VAL A 59 -4.31 -17.49 -10.24
C VAL A 59 -5.28 -18.12 -9.24
N GLY A 60 -6.27 -17.34 -8.79
CA GLY A 60 -7.23 -17.75 -7.75
C GLY A 60 -6.75 -17.53 -6.31
N GLY A 61 -5.53 -17.03 -6.10
CA GLY A 61 -5.04 -16.62 -4.78
C GLY A 61 -5.73 -15.36 -4.25
N THR A 62 -5.47 -15.01 -2.99
CA THR A 62 -6.04 -13.82 -2.34
C THR A 62 -4.97 -12.77 -2.04
N LEU A 63 -5.25 -11.52 -2.40
CA LEU A 63 -4.42 -10.38 -2.01
C LEU A 63 -5.18 -9.47 -1.04
N GLY A 64 -4.58 -9.22 0.13
CA GLY A 64 -5.00 -8.17 1.04
C GLY A 64 -4.21 -6.90 0.78
N TYR A 65 -4.89 -5.77 0.62
CA TYR A 65 -4.27 -4.45 0.57
C TYR A 65 -4.72 -3.67 1.82
N SER A 66 -3.76 -3.09 2.53
CA SER A 66 -4.05 -2.26 3.70
C SER A 66 -3.20 -1.00 3.71
N THR A 67 -3.78 0.02 4.31
CA THR A 67 -3.15 1.30 4.55
C THR A 67 -3.54 1.79 5.94
N CYS A 68 -2.79 2.79 6.41
CA CYS A 68 -3.03 3.56 7.62
C CYS A 68 -3.60 4.97 7.32
N THR A 69 -4.09 5.18 6.10
CA THR A 69 -4.53 6.48 5.56
C THR A 69 -6.04 6.53 5.45
N LEU A 70 -6.61 7.73 5.51
CA LEU A 70 -8.06 7.93 5.38
C LEU A 70 -8.45 8.56 4.04
N ASN A 71 -7.49 8.95 3.20
CA ASN A 71 -7.77 9.65 1.96
C ASN A 71 -8.05 8.68 0.81
N GLN A 72 -8.83 9.15 -0.16
CA GLN A 72 -9.26 8.30 -1.26
C GLN A 72 -8.14 8.01 -2.27
N PHE A 73 -7.17 8.91 -2.43
CA PHE A 73 -6.11 8.73 -3.42
C PHE A 73 -5.24 7.49 -3.15
N GLU A 74 -5.17 7.04 -1.90
CA GLU A 74 -4.38 5.90 -1.47
C GLU A 74 -5.23 4.65 -1.19
N ASN A 75 -6.56 4.71 -1.33
CA ASN A 75 -7.46 3.61 -1.01
C ASN A 75 -8.34 3.19 -2.21
N GLU A 76 -9.01 4.16 -2.85
CA GLU A 76 -9.90 3.96 -4.00
C GLU A 76 -9.24 4.36 -5.33
#